data_AF-A0A139BV24-F1
#
_entry.id   AF-A0A139BV24-F1
#
_cell.length_a   1.000
_cell.length_b   1.000
_cell.length_c   1.000
_cell.angle_alpha   90.00
_cell.angle_beta   90.00
_cell.angle_gamma   90.00
#
_symmetry.space_group_name_H-M   'P 1'
#
loop_
_entity.id
_entity.type
_entity.pdbx_description
1 polymer ?
#
loop_
_entity_poly.entity_id
_entity_poly.type
_entity_poly.pdbx_seq_one_letter_code
_entity_poly.pdbx_strand_id
1 'polypeptide(L)'
;MKDVEQFEVTRKIGRHHVAFYRANLLGVDLGKMADRYLETGMDLRRAKTTLKWVQDTLLQVSLRHGKRRNAHLLKLRLAKPGETENTEQPPLNAFRENYDPDNFFSEKELVQAYIEAYPEAANTKRQKRQRLIDRQLAALKWIEPLIATEPVREDFVAAWFDETISRRLVLAKLPTIGHLIDRITGSGYRWWVGVPRLGEKGAARIVSWLRGYESSLGALPAQSLAPLRSMPASALNQTRLQSTGIVPLHNFVAPSDLDGRTGSNRHPGAPRIDATNDH
;
A
#
# COMPACT_ATOMS: atom_id res chain seq x y z
N MET A 1 14.61 -6.41 -32.25
CA MET A 1 14.97 -6.82 -30.88
C MET A 1 13.66 -7.07 -30.14
N LYS A 2 12.85 -8.10 -30.40
CA LYS A 2 13.10 -9.56 -30.43
C LYS A 2 13.89 -10.05 -29.22
N ASP A 3 13.19 -10.87 -28.42
CA ASP A 3 13.61 -11.72 -27.31
C ASP A 3 13.72 -11.04 -25.93
N VAL A 4 12.56 -10.60 -25.41
CA VAL A 4 12.32 -10.65 -23.96
C VAL A 4 11.78 -12.05 -23.69
N GLU A 5 12.64 -12.98 -23.29
CA GLU A 5 12.24 -14.25 -22.70
C GLU A 5 11.11 -13.99 -21.69
N GLN A 6 9.91 -14.45 -22.02
CA GLN A 6 8.80 -14.47 -21.09
C GLN A 6 9.10 -15.56 -20.08
N PHE A 7 9.89 -15.25 -19.06
CA PHE A 7 9.93 -16.08 -17.87
C PHE A 7 8.49 -16.13 -17.33
N GLU A 8 7.90 -17.32 -17.31
CA GLU A 8 6.63 -17.55 -16.60
C GLU A 8 6.88 -17.40 -15.11
N VAL A 9 6.94 -16.15 -14.65
CA VAL A 9 7.12 -15.82 -13.25
C VAL A 9 5.79 -16.10 -12.55
N THR A 10 5.79 -17.11 -11.69
CA THR A 10 4.62 -17.41 -10.85
C THR A 10 4.36 -16.23 -9.91
N ARG A 11 3.18 -15.62 -10.02
CA ARG A 11 2.78 -14.49 -9.17
C ARG A 11 2.62 -14.95 -7.71
N LYS A 12 3.19 -14.17 -6.79
CA LYS A 12 3.19 -14.41 -5.34
C LYS A 12 2.12 -13.56 -4.65
N ILE A 13 1.58 -14.10 -3.54
CA ILE A 13 0.65 -13.37 -2.68
C ILE A 13 1.42 -12.82 -1.48
N GLY A 14 1.27 -11.51 -1.25
CA GLY A 14 1.84 -10.82 -0.10
C GLY A 14 0.75 -10.28 0.83
N ARG A 15 1.18 -9.69 1.94
CA ARG A 15 0.28 -9.10 2.95
C ARG A 15 -0.69 -8.06 2.37
N HIS A 16 -0.27 -7.28 1.38
CA HIS A 16 -1.11 -6.30 0.68
C HIS A 16 -2.29 -6.95 -0.08
N HIS A 17 -2.09 -8.07 -0.78
CA HIS A 17 -3.14 -8.84 -1.44
C HIS A 17 -4.14 -9.41 -0.42
N VAL A 18 -3.65 -9.91 0.72
CA VAL A 18 -4.49 -10.40 1.81
C VAL A 18 -5.28 -9.26 2.45
N ALA A 19 -4.66 -8.10 2.69
CA ALA A 19 -5.32 -6.91 3.23
C ALA A 19 -6.39 -6.36 2.26
N PHE A 20 -6.12 -6.37 0.95
CA PHE A 20 -7.07 -6.02 -0.10
C PHE A 20 -8.30 -6.94 -0.07
N TYR A 21 -8.09 -8.26 0.00
CA TYR A 21 -9.19 -9.22 0.11
C TYR A 21 -9.94 -9.10 1.45
N ARG A 22 -9.25 -8.82 2.56
CA ARG A 22 -9.87 -8.53 3.87
C ARG A 22 -10.78 -7.31 3.80
N ALA A 23 -10.35 -6.24 3.14
CA ALA A 23 -11.17 -5.04 2.94
C ALA A 23 -12.44 -5.33 2.13
N ASN A 24 -12.35 -6.21 1.13
CA ASN A 24 -13.50 -6.69 0.38
C ASN A 24 -14.52 -7.42 1.27
N LEU A 25 -14.06 -8.30 2.18
CA LEU A 25 -14.94 -9.01 3.13
C LEU A 25 -15.65 -8.05 4.10
N LEU A 26 -14.98 -6.95 4.48
CA LEU A 26 -15.56 -5.91 5.33
C LEU A 26 -16.56 -5.00 4.57
N GLY A 27 -16.66 -5.13 3.24
CA GLY A 27 -17.56 -4.33 2.41
C GLY A 27 -17.05 -2.93 2.10
N VAL A 28 -15.73 -2.71 2.12
CA VAL A 28 -15.11 -1.45 1.69
C VAL A 28 -15.33 -1.26 0.19
N ASP A 29 -15.54 -0.02 -0.25
CA ASP A 29 -15.64 0.29 -1.69
C ASP A 29 -14.39 -0.16 -2.47
N LEU A 30 -14.61 -0.76 -3.63
CA LEU A 30 -13.57 -1.38 -4.47
C LEU A 30 -12.51 -0.36 -4.91
N GLY A 31 -12.93 0.85 -5.28
CA GLY A 31 -12.00 1.90 -5.68
C GLY A 31 -11.12 2.34 -4.52
N LYS A 32 -11.73 2.57 -3.34
CA LYS A 32 -11.00 2.97 -2.12
C LYS A 32 -10.01 1.91 -1.65
N MET A 33 -10.39 0.63 -1.64
CA MET A 33 -9.47 -0.44 -1.23
C MET A 33 -8.36 -0.68 -2.26
N ALA A 34 -8.65 -0.55 -3.56
CA ALA A 34 -7.64 -0.65 -4.61
C ALA A 34 -6.61 0.48 -4.52
N ASP A 35 -7.06 1.71 -4.26
CA ASP A 35 -6.17 2.85 -4.08
C ASP A 35 -5.20 2.68 -2.90
N ARG A 36 -5.67 2.03 -1.83
CA ARG A 36 -4.92 1.82 -0.60
C ARG A 36 -3.92 0.66 -0.66
N TYR A 37 -4.29 -0.45 -1.29
CA TYR A 37 -3.53 -1.70 -1.21
C TYR A 37 -2.88 -2.16 -2.51
N LEU A 38 -3.31 -1.63 -3.67
CA LEU A 38 -2.79 -2.03 -4.97
C LEU A 38 -1.96 -0.90 -5.60
N GLU A 39 -0.87 -1.30 -6.23
CA GLU A 39 0.03 -0.45 -7.01
C GLU A 39 -0.65 0.20 -8.23
N THR A 40 -1.70 -0.44 -8.76
CA THR A 40 -2.48 0.04 -9.90
C THR A 40 -3.40 1.21 -9.56
N GLY A 41 -3.63 1.49 -8.27
CA GLY A 41 -4.56 2.51 -7.81
C GLY A 41 -6.02 2.17 -8.12
N MET A 42 -6.84 3.20 -8.37
CA MET A 42 -8.30 3.10 -8.59
C MET A 42 -8.74 2.47 -9.93
N ASP A 43 -7.89 1.71 -10.62
CA ASP A 43 -8.31 0.97 -11.82
C ASP A 43 -9.24 -0.18 -11.43
N LEU A 44 -10.55 0.04 -11.55
CA LEU A 44 -11.58 -0.91 -11.16
C LEU A 44 -11.51 -2.23 -11.93
N ARG A 45 -11.08 -2.21 -13.21
CA ARG A 45 -10.97 -3.42 -14.02
C ARG A 45 -9.86 -4.31 -13.47
N ARG A 46 -8.71 -3.71 -13.16
CA ARG A 46 -7.59 -4.44 -12.54
C ARG A 46 -7.92 -4.87 -11.12
N ALA A 47 -8.55 -4.01 -10.34
CA ALA A 47 -8.97 -4.34 -8.98
C ALA A 47 -9.90 -5.58 -8.95
N LYS A 48 -10.88 -5.67 -9.87
CA LYS A 48 -11.73 -6.88 -10.01
C LYS A 48 -10.93 -8.12 -10.40
N THR A 49 -10.00 -7.97 -11.35
CA THR A 49 -9.17 -9.08 -11.83
C THR A 49 -8.25 -9.59 -10.73
N THR A 50 -7.58 -8.70 -10.00
CA THR A 50 -6.76 -9.02 -8.84
C THR A 50 -7.60 -9.64 -7.72
N LEU A 51 -8.80 -9.13 -7.44
CA LEU A 51 -9.67 -9.70 -6.41
C LEU A 51 -10.04 -11.15 -6.73
N LYS A 52 -10.42 -11.43 -7.98
CA LYS A 52 -10.74 -12.78 -8.43
C LYS A 52 -9.53 -13.70 -8.35
N TRP A 53 -8.36 -13.25 -8.83
CA TRP A 53 -7.13 -14.04 -8.74
C TRP A 53 -6.74 -14.36 -7.28
N VAL A 54 -6.81 -13.38 -6.37
CA VAL A 54 -6.55 -13.61 -4.94
C VAL A 54 -7.56 -14.62 -4.38
N GLN A 55 -8.85 -14.46 -4.68
CA GLN A 55 -9.89 -15.40 -4.23
C GLN A 55 -9.61 -16.82 -4.73
N ASP A 56 -9.36 -17.01 -6.02
CA ASP A 56 -9.10 -18.31 -6.64
C ASP A 56 -7.86 -18.98 -6.01
N THR A 57 -6.80 -18.21 -5.77
CA THR A 57 -5.58 -18.74 -5.13
C THR A 57 -5.84 -19.17 -3.69
N LEU A 58 -6.59 -18.37 -2.91
CA LEU A 58 -7.00 -18.72 -1.54
C LEU A 58 -7.87 -19.99 -1.50
N LEU A 59 -8.78 -20.14 -2.48
CA LEU A 59 -9.59 -21.35 -2.64
C LEU A 59 -8.72 -22.57 -2.92
N GLN A 60 -7.81 -22.48 -3.88
CA GLN A 60 -6.90 -23.57 -4.24
C GLN A 60 -6.02 -24.01 -3.06
N VAL A 61 -5.44 -23.07 -2.30
CA VAL A 61 -4.66 -23.39 -1.10
C VAL A 61 -5.54 -24.04 -0.03
N SER A 62 -6.76 -23.53 0.21
CA SER A 62 -7.69 -24.12 1.18
C SER A 62 -8.05 -25.57 0.84
N LEU A 63 -8.26 -25.86 -0.45
CA LEU A 63 -8.59 -27.20 -0.94
C LEU A 63 -7.40 -28.16 -0.82
N ARG A 64 -6.18 -27.70 -1.16
CA ARG A 64 -4.94 -28.49 -1.00
C ARG A 64 -4.71 -28.95 0.44
N HIS A 65 -5.08 -28.12 1.42
CA HIS A 65 -4.97 -28.45 2.85
C HIS A 65 -6.24 -29.12 3.44
N GLY A 66 -7.18 -29.57 2.60
CA GLY A 66 -8.38 -30.31 3.04
C GLY A 66 -9.46 -29.47 3.72
N LYS A 67 -9.33 -28.14 3.80
CA LYS A 67 -10.28 -27.24 4.46
C LYS A 67 -11.42 -26.80 3.53
N ARG A 68 -12.24 -27.76 3.07
CA ARG A 68 -13.38 -27.51 2.15
C ARG A 68 -14.36 -26.46 2.68
N ARG A 69 -14.66 -26.47 3.98
CA ARG A 69 -15.54 -25.47 4.63
C ARG A 69 -14.97 -24.06 4.54
N ASN A 70 -13.66 -23.89 4.76
CA ASN A 70 -13.00 -22.59 4.66
C ASN A 70 -13.00 -22.10 3.21
N ALA A 71 -12.72 -22.99 2.25
CA ALA A 71 -12.84 -22.67 0.83
C ALA A 71 -14.26 -22.18 0.50
N HIS A 72 -15.29 -22.89 0.95
CA HIS A 72 -16.67 -22.46 0.73
C HIS A 72 -16.98 -21.09 1.33
N LEU A 73 -16.51 -20.80 2.55
CA LEU A 73 -16.68 -19.49 3.20
C LEU A 73 -16.02 -18.36 2.40
N LEU A 74 -14.81 -18.57 1.89
CA LEU A 74 -14.09 -17.56 1.09
C LEU A 74 -14.70 -17.37 -0.31
N LYS A 75 -15.43 -18.36 -0.83
CA LYS A 75 -16.17 -18.22 -2.09
C LYS A 75 -17.43 -17.38 -1.91
N LEU A 76 -18.05 -17.41 -0.73
CA LEU A 76 -19.35 -16.80 -0.51
C LEU A 76 -19.27 -15.28 -0.65
N ARG A 77 -20.05 -14.74 -1.60
CA ARG A 77 -20.17 -13.30 -1.80
C ARG A 77 -21.14 -12.74 -0.76
N LEU A 78 -20.68 -11.79 0.03
CA LEU A 78 -21.57 -10.92 0.79
C LEU A 78 -22.20 -9.93 -0.19
N ALA A 79 -23.53 -9.88 -0.22
CA ALA A 79 -24.22 -8.75 -0.86
C ALA A 79 -23.77 -7.45 -0.21
N LYS A 80 -23.54 -6.41 -1.01
CA LYS A 80 -23.24 -5.10 -0.44
C LYS A 80 -24.42 -4.63 0.42
N PRO A 81 -24.19 -3.81 1.45
CA PRO A 81 -25.28 -3.13 2.14
C PRO A 81 -26.18 -2.45 1.10
N GLY A 82 -27.47 -2.83 1.05
CA GLY A 82 -28.44 -2.36 0.05
C GLY A 82 -28.69 -3.26 -1.17
N GLU A 83 -27.85 -4.27 -1.48
CA GLU A 83 -28.06 -5.17 -2.65
C GLU A 83 -29.11 -6.28 -2.38
N THR A 84 -29.43 -6.59 -1.12
CA THR A 84 -30.39 -7.63 -0.71
C THR A 84 -31.47 -7.08 0.21
N GLU A 85 -32.11 -5.99 -0.19
CA GLU A 85 -33.29 -5.45 0.52
C GLU A 85 -34.59 -6.23 0.23
N ASN A 86 -34.56 -7.28 -0.59
CA ASN A 86 -35.80 -7.95 -1.01
C ASN A 86 -36.21 -9.18 -0.18
N THR A 87 -37.48 -9.11 0.22
CA THR A 87 -38.46 -10.16 0.57
C THR A 87 -38.37 -10.86 1.93
N GLU A 88 -39.01 -10.21 2.90
CA GLU A 88 -39.84 -10.80 3.99
C GLU A 88 -40.59 -9.69 4.73
N GLN A 89 -40.13 -8.44 4.57
CA GLN A 89 -40.76 -7.23 5.07
C GLN A 89 -41.41 -6.49 3.89
N PRO A 90 -42.58 -5.84 4.09
CA PRO A 90 -43.17 -5.03 3.05
C PRO A 90 -42.14 -3.97 2.62
N PRO A 91 -41.89 -3.79 1.30
CA PRO A 91 -41.04 -2.72 0.83
C PRO A 91 -41.53 -1.38 1.39
N LEU A 92 -40.65 -0.39 1.57
CA LEU A 92 -41.02 0.90 2.20
C LEU A 92 -42.28 1.53 1.57
N ASN A 93 -42.46 1.36 0.26
CA ASN A 93 -43.67 1.78 -0.46
C ASN A 93 -44.94 1.03 -0.01
N ALA A 94 -44.88 -0.27 0.22
CA ALA A 94 -46.01 -1.05 0.74
C ALA A 94 -46.25 -0.82 2.25
N PHE A 95 -45.21 -0.45 2.99
CA PHE A 95 -45.37 0.04 4.37
C PHE A 95 -46.08 1.39 4.38
N ARG A 96 -45.72 2.31 3.48
CA ARG A 96 -46.39 3.59 3.29
C ARG A 96 -47.87 3.43 2.96
N GLU A 97 -48.20 2.56 2.02
CA GLU A 97 -49.61 2.30 1.64
C GLU A 97 -50.49 1.89 2.85
N ASN A 98 -49.92 1.25 3.87
CA ASN A 98 -50.64 0.84 5.07
C ASN A 98 -50.50 1.80 6.26
N TYR A 99 -49.38 2.51 6.38
CA TYR A 99 -49.03 3.32 7.55
C TYR A 99 -49.25 4.83 7.32
N ASP A 100 -49.10 5.29 6.07
CA ASP A 100 -49.25 6.69 5.67
C ASP A 100 -49.85 6.82 4.25
N PRO A 101 -51.13 6.44 4.05
CA PRO A 101 -51.78 6.54 2.75
C PRO A 101 -51.95 7.99 2.27
N ASP A 102 -51.94 8.97 3.18
CA ASP A 102 -52.13 10.39 2.89
C ASP A 102 -50.81 11.17 2.67
N ASN A 103 -49.65 10.48 2.66
CA ASN A 103 -48.31 11.07 2.51
C ASN A 103 -48.01 12.21 3.52
N PHE A 104 -48.45 12.05 4.77
CA PHE A 104 -48.25 13.03 5.81
C PHE A 104 -46.80 13.08 6.33
N PHE A 105 -46.08 11.95 6.31
CA PHE A 105 -44.70 11.87 6.80
C PHE A 105 -43.68 12.18 5.72
N SER A 106 -42.60 12.88 6.10
CA SER A 106 -41.44 12.99 5.22
C SER A 106 -40.76 11.63 5.04
N GLU A 107 -40.04 11.44 3.94
CA GLU A 107 -39.33 10.18 3.65
C GLU A 107 -38.41 9.74 4.80
N LYS A 108 -37.81 10.70 5.51
CA LYS A 108 -36.96 10.43 6.68
C LYS A 108 -37.75 9.93 7.89
N GLU A 109 -38.92 10.50 8.16
CA GLU A 109 -39.79 10.10 9.28
C GLU A 109 -40.45 8.75 9.01
N LEU A 110 -40.84 8.48 7.76
CA LEU A 110 -41.37 7.19 7.34
C LEU A 110 -40.34 6.07 7.49
N VAL A 111 -39.07 6.33 7.13
CA VAL A 111 -37.96 5.39 7.36
C VAL A 111 -37.74 5.15 8.86
N GLN A 112 -37.86 6.18 9.68
CA GLN A 112 -37.72 6.06 11.13
C GLN A 112 -38.84 5.19 11.74
N ALA A 113 -40.10 5.44 11.35
CA ALA A 113 -41.25 4.64 11.77
C ALA A 113 -41.15 3.17 11.31
N TYR A 114 -40.60 2.93 10.12
CA TYR A 114 -40.33 1.58 9.62
C TYR A 114 -39.27 0.84 10.45
N ILE A 115 -38.21 1.53 10.88
CA ILE A 115 -37.17 0.96 11.76
C ILE A 115 -37.74 0.63 13.15
N GLU A 116 -38.63 1.48 13.68
CA GLU A 116 -39.34 1.26 14.95
C GLU A 116 -40.35 0.11 14.87
N ALA A 117 -41.02 -0.08 13.74
CA ALA A 117 -41.99 -1.15 13.54
C ALA A 117 -41.34 -2.53 13.33
N TYR A 118 -40.11 -2.58 12.81
CA TYR A 118 -39.40 -3.85 12.52
C TYR A 118 -37.95 -3.94 13.09
N PRO A 119 -37.72 -3.68 14.38
CA PRO A 119 -36.37 -3.62 14.96
C PRO A 119 -35.68 -4.99 15.04
N GLU A 120 -36.43 -6.06 15.30
CA GLU A 120 -35.86 -7.41 15.53
C GLU A 120 -35.33 -8.08 14.25
N ALA A 121 -36.03 -7.89 13.13
CA ALA A 121 -35.64 -8.47 11.84
C ALA A 121 -34.38 -7.79 11.26
N ALA A 122 -34.27 -6.47 11.39
CA ALA A 122 -33.09 -5.70 11.00
C ALA A 122 -31.86 -6.11 11.84
N ASN A 123 -32.03 -6.23 13.16
CA ASN A 123 -30.98 -6.68 14.07
C ASN A 123 -30.55 -8.12 13.78
N THR A 124 -31.50 -9.04 13.56
CA THR A 124 -31.20 -10.45 13.25
C THR A 124 -30.43 -10.61 11.94
N LYS A 125 -30.82 -9.90 10.88
CA LYS A 125 -30.11 -9.90 9.58
C LYS A 125 -28.68 -9.34 9.74
N ARG A 126 -28.52 -8.23 10.46
CA ARG A 126 -27.21 -7.63 10.76
C ARG A 126 -26.32 -8.59 11.56
N GLN A 127 -26.85 -9.23 12.59
CA GLN A 127 -26.12 -10.23 13.38
C GLN A 127 -25.71 -11.45 12.55
N LYS A 128 -26.60 -11.98 11.71
CA LYS A 128 -26.29 -13.09 10.78
C LYS A 128 -25.15 -12.70 9.82
N ARG A 129 -25.21 -11.50 9.25
CA ARG A 129 -24.15 -10.95 8.38
C ARG A 129 -22.82 -10.82 9.14
N GLN A 130 -22.85 -10.27 10.36
CA GLN A 130 -21.63 -10.13 11.17
C GLN A 130 -21.00 -11.48 11.49
N ARG A 131 -21.79 -12.46 11.95
CA ARG A 131 -21.32 -13.83 12.20
C ARG A 131 -20.69 -14.48 10.96
N LEU A 132 -21.21 -14.19 9.77
CA LEU A 132 -20.63 -14.68 8.52
C LEU A 132 -19.29 -14.00 8.22
N ILE A 133 -19.21 -12.67 8.36
CA ILE A 133 -17.95 -11.92 8.22
C ILE A 133 -16.90 -12.47 9.19
N ASP A 134 -17.25 -12.67 10.45
CA ASP A 134 -16.32 -13.19 11.47
C ASP A 134 -15.79 -14.58 11.07
N ARG A 135 -16.64 -15.46 10.54
CA ARG A 135 -16.23 -16.78 10.02
C ARG A 135 -15.32 -16.66 8.80
N GLN A 136 -15.58 -15.73 7.89
CA GLN A 136 -14.74 -15.48 6.72
C GLN A 136 -13.37 -14.92 7.12
N LEU A 137 -13.34 -13.99 8.09
CA LEU A 137 -12.10 -13.45 8.65
C LEU A 137 -11.29 -14.51 9.39
N ALA A 138 -11.95 -15.41 10.12
CA ALA A 138 -11.28 -16.54 10.76
C ALA A 138 -10.68 -17.51 9.73
N ALA A 139 -11.41 -17.80 8.64
CA ALA A 139 -10.89 -18.60 7.53
C ALA A 139 -9.68 -17.92 6.84
N LEU A 140 -9.76 -16.60 6.64
CA LEU A 140 -8.66 -15.81 6.07
C LEU A 140 -7.43 -15.80 6.98
N LYS A 141 -7.62 -15.59 8.29
CA LYS A 141 -6.53 -15.60 9.29
C LYS A 141 -5.81 -16.96 9.33
N TRP A 142 -6.55 -18.05 9.14
CA TRP A 142 -5.97 -19.40 9.10
C TRP A 142 -5.09 -19.63 7.87
N ILE A 143 -5.50 -19.14 6.69
CA ILE A 143 -4.76 -19.37 5.43
C ILE A 143 -3.63 -18.37 5.19
N GLU A 144 -3.71 -17.17 5.77
CA GLU A 144 -2.72 -16.10 5.66
C GLU A 144 -1.26 -16.58 5.84
N PRO A 145 -0.88 -17.31 6.90
CA PRO A 145 0.50 -17.78 7.07
C PRO A 145 0.93 -18.85 6.03
N LEU A 146 -0.01 -19.53 5.37
CA LEU A 146 0.28 -20.55 4.36
C LEU A 146 0.53 -19.95 2.97
N ILE A 147 0.09 -18.71 2.74
CA ILE A 147 0.06 -18.09 1.42
C ILE A 147 0.85 -16.79 1.33
N ALA A 148 0.91 -16.02 2.43
CA ALA A 148 1.60 -14.75 2.45
C ALA A 148 3.10 -14.99 2.52
N THR A 149 3.79 -14.70 1.43
CA THR A 149 5.26 -14.73 1.37
C THR A 149 5.80 -13.33 1.64
N GLU A 150 7.03 -13.24 2.16
CA GLU A 150 7.76 -11.97 2.23
C GLU A 150 8.63 -11.79 0.97
N PRO A 151 8.70 -10.57 0.41
CA PRO A 151 9.54 -10.29 -0.74
C PRO A 151 11.01 -10.28 -0.34
N VAL A 152 11.84 -10.85 -1.20
CA VAL A 152 13.31 -10.78 -1.13
C VAL A 152 13.85 -9.97 -2.31
N ARG A 153 15.12 -9.54 -2.23
CA ARG A 153 15.72 -8.67 -3.26
C ARG A 153 15.85 -9.36 -4.61
N GLU A 154 16.03 -10.68 -4.60
CA GLU A 154 16.20 -11.52 -5.79
C GLU A 154 14.87 -11.77 -6.52
N ASP A 155 13.74 -11.50 -5.86
CA ASP A 155 12.43 -11.71 -6.48
C ASP A 155 12.23 -10.81 -7.69
N PHE A 156 11.64 -11.39 -8.75
CA PHE A 156 11.20 -10.62 -9.91
C PHE A 156 10.07 -9.65 -9.55
N VAL A 157 10.10 -8.46 -10.15
CA VAL A 157 9.00 -7.49 -10.02
C VAL A 157 7.66 -8.05 -10.51
N ALA A 158 7.71 -8.93 -11.52
CA ALA A 158 6.57 -9.66 -12.07
C ALA A 158 5.91 -10.63 -11.08
N ALA A 159 6.64 -11.09 -10.05
CA ALA A 159 6.07 -11.93 -9.02
C ALA A 159 5.13 -11.14 -8.08
N TRP A 160 5.35 -9.83 -7.94
CA TRP A 160 4.70 -9.02 -6.91
C TRP A 160 3.71 -8.01 -7.46
N PHE A 161 4.00 -7.38 -8.60
CA PHE A 161 3.18 -6.32 -9.18
C PHE A 161 2.38 -6.80 -10.40
N ASP A 162 1.29 -6.09 -10.69
CA ASP A 162 0.49 -6.23 -11.91
C ASP A 162 1.35 -6.19 -13.18
N GLU A 163 0.94 -6.99 -14.18
CA GLU A 163 1.64 -7.20 -15.43
C GLU A 163 2.09 -5.89 -16.10
N THR A 164 1.26 -4.86 -16.08
CA THR A 164 1.60 -3.60 -16.76
C THR A 164 2.73 -2.86 -16.04
N ILE A 165 2.70 -2.84 -14.70
CA ILE A 165 3.72 -2.14 -13.91
C ILE A 165 5.02 -2.93 -13.99
N SER A 166 4.95 -4.25 -13.84
CA SER A 166 6.07 -5.17 -14.02
C SER A 166 6.73 -4.98 -15.39
N ARG A 167 5.95 -4.92 -16.49
CA ARG A 167 6.48 -4.67 -17.83
C ARG A 167 7.19 -3.32 -17.94
N ARG A 168 6.65 -2.26 -17.33
CA ARG A 168 7.28 -0.92 -17.33
C ARG A 168 8.62 -0.94 -16.59
N LEU A 169 8.68 -1.62 -15.44
CA LEU A 169 9.90 -1.76 -14.64
C LEU A 169 10.95 -2.58 -15.39
N VAL A 170 10.57 -3.69 -16.01
CA VAL A 170 11.47 -4.51 -16.82
C VAL A 170 12.03 -3.72 -18.01
N LEU A 171 11.20 -2.95 -18.72
CA LEU A 171 11.65 -2.06 -19.81
C LEU A 171 12.63 -0.98 -19.33
N ALA A 172 12.52 -0.56 -18.06
CA ALA A 172 13.44 0.36 -17.42
C ALA A 172 14.70 -0.33 -16.84
N LYS A 173 14.95 -1.60 -17.18
CA LYS A 173 16.06 -2.44 -16.66
C LYS A 173 15.98 -2.67 -15.15
N LEU A 174 14.77 -2.80 -14.60
CA LEU A 174 14.51 -3.09 -13.19
C LEU A 174 13.74 -4.42 -13.05
N PRO A 175 14.37 -5.58 -13.37
CA PRO A 175 13.67 -6.86 -13.39
C PRO A 175 13.40 -7.43 -11.99
N THR A 176 14.17 -7.05 -10.97
CA THR A 176 14.02 -7.57 -9.60
C THR A 176 13.73 -6.47 -8.58
N ILE A 177 13.23 -6.86 -7.41
CA ILE A 177 12.99 -5.97 -6.26
C ILE A 177 14.29 -5.28 -5.84
N GLY A 178 15.43 -5.99 -5.86
CA GLY A 178 16.75 -5.43 -5.56
C GLY A 178 17.13 -4.29 -6.51
N HIS A 179 17.02 -4.50 -7.82
CA HIS A 179 17.30 -3.44 -8.81
C HIS A 179 16.40 -2.23 -8.61
N LEU A 180 15.13 -2.44 -8.27
CA LEU A 180 14.20 -1.36 -7.97
C LEU A 180 14.63 -0.57 -6.72
N ILE A 181 15.00 -1.25 -5.63
CA ILE A 181 15.50 -0.61 -4.39
C ILE A 181 16.77 0.18 -4.67
N ASP A 182 17.72 -0.38 -5.42
CA ASP A 182 18.98 0.28 -5.75
C ASP A 182 18.74 1.51 -6.62
N ARG A 183 17.81 1.42 -7.58
CA ARG A 183 17.38 2.56 -8.39
C ARG A 183 16.76 3.67 -7.55
N ILE A 184 15.87 3.32 -6.62
CA ILE A 184 15.22 4.27 -5.71
C ILE A 184 16.24 4.94 -4.80
N THR A 185 17.20 4.17 -4.30
CA THR A 185 18.26 4.64 -3.40
C THR A 185 19.24 5.56 -4.13
N GLY A 186 19.69 5.18 -5.33
CA GLY A 186 20.67 5.95 -6.10
C GLY A 186 20.09 7.19 -6.79
N SER A 187 18.85 7.14 -7.28
CA SER A 187 18.21 8.28 -7.96
C SER A 187 17.44 9.21 -7.01
N GLY A 188 17.22 8.79 -5.76
CA GLY A 188 16.41 9.53 -4.79
C GLY A 188 14.94 9.66 -5.22
N TYR A 189 14.28 10.72 -4.78
CA TYR A 189 12.84 10.93 -4.95
C TYR A 189 12.36 10.66 -6.38
N ARG A 190 13.01 11.25 -7.39
CA ARG A 190 12.55 11.22 -8.80
C ARG A 190 12.98 9.97 -9.58
N TRP A 191 13.19 8.83 -8.91
CA TRP A 191 13.65 7.57 -9.54
C TRP A 191 12.83 7.13 -10.75
N TRP A 192 11.54 7.47 -10.78
CA TRP A 192 10.58 7.08 -11.82
C TRP A 192 10.73 7.82 -13.14
N VAL A 193 11.50 8.91 -13.22
CA VAL A 193 11.62 9.73 -14.45
C VAL A 193 12.16 8.91 -15.63
N GLY A 194 12.94 7.86 -15.38
CA GLY A 194 13.44 6.94 -16.39
C GLY A 194 12.52 5.74 -16.69
N VAL A 195 11.35 5.65 -16.05
CA VAL A 195 10.44 4.50 -16.18
C VAL A 195 9.27 4.86 -17.10
N PRO A 196 9.11 4.16 -18.24
CA PRO A 196 8.07 4.49 -19.21
C PRO A 196 6.66 4.47 -18.60
N ARG A 197 5.91 5.55 -18.82
CA ARG A 197 4.50 5.68 -18.40
C ARG A 197 4.27 5.47 -16.90
N LEU A 198 5.28 5.69 -16.06
CA LEU A 198 5.16 5.69 -14.61
C LEU A 198 5.23 7.14 -14.10
N GLY A 199 4.12 7.64 -13.55
CA GLY A 199 4.06 8.96 -12.93
C GLY A 199 4.33 8.91 -11.41
N GLU A 200 4.45 10.08 -10.80
CA GLU A 200 4.71 10.27 -9.37
C GLU A 200 3.75 9.49 -8.47
N LYS A 201 2.43 9.53 -8.75
CA LYS A 201 1.44 8.77 -7.96
C LYS A 201 1.64 7.26 -8.03
N GLY A 202 2.04 6.73 -9.19
CA GLY A 202 2.32 5.30 -9.34
C GLY A 202 3.62 4.92 -8.63
N ALA A 203 4.65 5.75 -8.78
CA ALA A 203 5.92 5.58 -8.09
C ALA A 203 5.76 5.63 -6.56
N ALA A 204 4.95 6.56 -6.04
CA ALA A 204 4.64 6.68 -4.62
C ALA A 204 3.93 5.42 -4.08
N ARG A 205 3.04 4.79 -4.87
CA ARG A 205 2.42 3.51 -4.47
C ARG A 205 3.42 2.37 -4.40
N ILE A 206 4.35 2.29 -5.35
CA ILE A 206 5.44 1.30 -5.32
C ILE A 206 6.33 1.52 -4.09
N VAL A 207 6.69 2.77 -3.79
CA VAL A 207 7.45 3.11 -2.58
C VAL A 207 6.66 2.76 -1.32
N SER A 208 5.36 3.06 -1.25
CA SER A 208 4.50 2.69 -0.12
C SER A 208 4.41 1.17 0.06
N TRP A 209 4.41 0.41 -1.04
CA TRP A 209 4.44 -1.04 -0.99
C TRP A 209 5.78 -1.53 -0.41
N LEU A 210 6.92 -1.01 -0.88
CA LEU A 210 8.25 -1.36 -0.35
C LEU A 210 8.36 -1.07 1.15
N ARG A 211 7.85 0.09 1.59
CA ARG A 211 7.79 0.47 3.01
C ARG A 211 6.95 -0.50 3.85
N GLY A 212 5.94 -1.13 3.25
CA GLY A 212 5.15 -2.17 3.90
C GLY A 212 5.93 -3.44 4.25
N TYR A 213 7.15 -3.60 3.71
CA TYR A 213 8.03 -4.74 3.92
C TYR A 213 9.44 -4.34 4.40
N GLU A 214 9.57 -3.22 5.13
CA GLU A 214 10.86 -2.77 5.69
C GLU A 214 11.55 -3.85 6.53
N SER A 215 10.80 -4.75 7.17
CA SER A 215 11.35 -5.88 7.93
C SER A 215 12.16 -6.87 7.09
N SER A 216 11.80 -7.06 5.82
CA SER A 216 12.47 -8.01 4.90
C SER A 216 13.43 -7.31 3.94
N LEU A 217 13.02 -6.16 3.41
CA LEU A 217 13.74 -5.45 2.34
C LEU A 217 14.68 -4.36 2.87
N GLY A 218 14.56 -3.98 4.14
CA GLY A 218 15.26 -2.85 4.74
C GLY A 218 14.53 -1.52 4.52
N ALA A 219 14.95 -0.51 5.29
CA ALA A 219 14.40 0.84 5.19
C ALA A 219 14.90 1.55 3.93
N LEU A 220 13.99 2.23 3.23
CA LEU A 220 14.37 3.14 2.15
C LEU A 220 14.90 4.46 2.74
N PRO A 221 15.92 5.07 2.13
CA PRO A 221 16.51 6.28 2.66
C PRO A 221 15.57 7.49 2.47
N ALA A 222 15.63 8.45 3.40
CA ALA A 222 14.64 9.54 3.47
C ALA A 222 14.58 10.41 2.20
N GLN A 223 15.72 10.62 1.53
CA GLN A 223 15.82 11.36 0.26
C GLN A 223 15.09 10.68 -0.92
N SER A 224 14.75 9.40 -0.79
CA SER A 224 13.95 8.67 -1.78
C SER A 224 12.44 8.81 -1.54
N LEU A 225 12.03 9.26 -0.34
CA LEU A 225 10.63 9.34 0.06
C LEU A 225 9.99 10.70 -0.21
N ALA A 226 10.79 11.77 -0.19
CA ALA A 226 10.32 13.14 -0.38
C ALA A 226 11.32 13.96 -1.21
N PRO A 227 10.86 15.02 -1.91
CA PRO A 227 11.76 15.97 -2.54
C PRO A 227 12.76 16.55 -1.53
N LEU A 228 14.03 16.69 -1.92
CA LEU A 228 15.06 17.29 -1.06
C LEU A 228 14.66 18.68 -0.54
N ARG A 229 13.98 19.49 -1.36
CA ARG A 229 13.50 20.83 -1.00
C ARG A 229 12.45 20.85 0.12
N SER A 230 11.76 19.74 0.35
CA SER A 230 10.76 19.61 1.43
C SER A 230 11.34 18.97 2.69
N MET A 231 12.61 18.55 2.66
CA MET A 231 13.26 17.96 3.82
C MET A 231 13.90 19.05 4.68
N PRO A 232 13.84 18.93 6.03
CA PRO A 232 14.54 19.85 6.90
C PRO A 232 16.05 19.70 6.72
N ALA A 233 16.78 20.83 6.75
CA ALA A 233 18.23 20.86 6.56
C ALA A 233 18.95 19.91 7.55
N SER A 234 18.49 19.84 8.80
CA SER A 234 19.04 18.93 9.81
C SER A 234 19.05 17.46 9.37
N ALA A 235 17.96 16.96 8.77
CA ALA A 235 17.89 15.58 8.27
C ALA A 235 18.81 15.33 7.07
N LEU A 236 18.97 16.34 6.20
CA LEU A 236 19.91 16.28 5.06
C LEU A 236 21.37 16.32 5.52
N ASN A 237 21.66 16.98 6.63
CA ASN A 237 23.02 17.13 7.16
C ASN A 237 23.47 15.86 7.91
N GLN A 238 22.56 15.21 8.64
CA GLN A 238 22.83 13.93 9.32
C GLN A 238 23.23 12.80 8.37
N THR A 239 22.77 12.86 7.12
CA THR A 239 23.06 11.83 6.10
C THR A 239 24.30 12.12 5.28
N ARG A 240 24.88 13.33 5.37
CA ARG A 240 26.11 13.69 4.66
C ARG A 240 27.33 13.27 5.47
N LEU A 241 28.23 12.54 4.83
CA LEU A 241 29.55 12.28 5.40
C LEU A 241 30.32 13.59 5.53
N GLN A 242 31.04 13.72 6.64
CA GLN A 242 32.05 14.75 6.78
C GLN A 242 33.15 14.52 5.74
N SER A 243 33.51 15.55 4.98
CA SER A 243 34.50 15.39 3.89
C SER A 243 35.24 16.67 3.60
N THR A 244 36.40 16.53 2.94
CA THR A 244 37.23 17.60 2.40
C THR A 244 36.71 18.15 1.06
N GLY A 245 35.58 17.64 0.55
CA GLY A 245 34.98 18.04 -0.73
C GLY A 245 33.93 19.15 -0.61
N ILE A 246 33.10 19.30 -1.63
CA ILE A 246 32.01 20.29 -1.65
C ILE A 246 30.86 19.81 -0.74
N VAL A 247 30.83 20.33 0.49
CA VAL A 247 29.79 20.06 1.48
C VAL A 247 29.40 21.36 2.22
N PRO A 248 28.22 21.41 2.87
CA PRO A 248 27.88 22.51 3.77
C PRO A 248 28.96 22.72 4.83
N LEU A 249 29.18 23.96 5.25
CA LEU A 249 30.31 24.34 6.10
C LEU A 249 30.45 23.47 7.36
N HIS A 250 29.34 23.08 8.00
CA HIS A 250 29.35 22.26 9.21
C HIS A 250 29.69 20.77 8.99
N ASN A 251 29.69 20.28 7.74
CA ASN A 251 30.17 18.94 7.38
C ASN A 251 31.56 18.99 6.73
N PHE A 252 32.11 20.18 6.48
CA PHE A 252 33.43 20.31 5.88
C PHE A 252 34.51 19.94 6.89
N VAL A 253 35.43 19.08 6.45
CA VAL A 253 36.66 18.78 7.19
C VAL A 253 37.79 19.37 6.38
N ALA A 254 38.53 20.31 6.95
CA ALA A 254 39.72 20.83 6.30
C ALA A 254 40.75 19.69 6.11
N PRO A 255 41.42 19.61 4.96
CA PRO A 255 42.59 18.73 4.80
C PRO A 255 43.62 19.02 5.90
N SER A 256 44.31 17.99 6.41
CA SER A 256 45.29 18.14 7.51
C SER A 256 46.34 19.23 7.25
N ASP A 257 46.74 19.40 6.00
CA ASP A 257 47.79 20.34 5.61
C ASP A 257 47.28 21.80 5.57
N LEU A 258 45.95 21.97 5.62
CA LEU A 258 45.23 23.24 5.54
C LEU A 258 44.34 23.50 6.76
N ASP A 259 44.37 22.63 7.78
CA ASP A 259 43.46 22.70 8.93
C ASP A 259 43.88 23.73 10.00
N GLY A 260 45.06 24.33 9.85
CA GLY A 260 45.54 25.39 10.73
C GLY A 260 46.04 24.92 12.11
N ARG A 261 45.99 23.62 12.41
CA ARG A 261 46.36 23.10 13.75
C ARG A 261 47.81 23.35 14.15
N THR A 262 48.70 23.48 13.18
CA THR A 262 50.13 23.79 13.38
C THR A 262 50.45 25.29 13.25
N GLY A 263 49.44 26.14 13.05
CA GLY A 263 49.60 27.57 12.84
C GLY A 263 49.99 27.99 11.42
N SER A 264 50.17 27.04 10.49
CA SER A 264 50.25 27.34 9.05
C SER A 264 48.87 27.77 8.53
N ASN A 265 48.81 28.75 7.63
CA ASN A 265 47.58 29.41 7.13
C ASN A 265 46.94 30.45 8.07
N ARG A 266 47.68 30.93 9.08
CA ARG A 266 47.29 32.13 9.85
C ARG A 266 47.52 33.39 9.03
N HIS A 267 46.67 34.40 9.23
CA HIS A 267 47.00 35.77 8.85
C HIS A 267 48.26 36.20 9.64
N PRO A 268 49.26 36.86 9.01
CA PRO A 268 50.55 37.18 9.65
C PRO A 268 50.48 38.22 10.79
N GLY A 269 49.28 38.70 11.12
CA GLY A 269 49.04 39.69 12.18
C GLY A 269 48.54 39.05 13.47
N ALA A 270 48.58 39.80 14.57
CA ALA A 270 48.07 39.34 15.85
C ALA A 270 46.55 39.04 15.77
N PRO A 271 46.07 37.94 16.39
CA PRO A 271 44.66 37.59 16.41
C PRO A 271 43.87 38.70 17.11
N ARG A 272 42.74 39.10 16.50
CA ARG A 272 41.87 40.17 17.04
C ARG A 272 40.84 39.63 18.04
N ILE A 273 40.82 38.32 18.28
CA ILE A 273 39.97 37.61 19.23
C ILE A 273 40.83 36.62 20.02
N ASP A 274 40.47 36.39 21.28
CA ASP A 274 41.23 35.55 22.21
C ASP A 274 40.82 34.08 22.05
N ALA A 275 41.09 33.51 20.87
CA ALA A 275 40.80 32.12 20.53
C ALA A 275 42.05 31.25 20.74
N THR A 276 41.90 30.15 21.48
CA THR A 276 42.99 29.20 21.78
C THR A 276 43.12 28.08 20.73
N ASN A 277 42.12 27.91 19.87
CA ASN A 277 42.11 27.00 18.72
C ASN A 277 41.17 27.52 17.60
N ASP A 278 41.37 27.02 16.37
CA ASP A 278 40.63 27.45 15.17
C ASP A 278 39.34 26.62 14.90
N HIS A 279 38.74 26.01 15.94
CA HIS A 279 37.55 25.15 15.83
C HIS A 279 36.31 25.73 16.50
#